data_AF-A0A3D5TQB1-F1
#
_entry.id   AF-A0A3D5TQB1-F1
#
_cell.length_a   1.000
_cell.length_b   1.000
_cell.length_c   1.000
_cell.angle_alpha   90.00
_cell.angle_beta   90.00
_cell.angle_gamma   90.00
#
_symmetry.space_group_name_H-M   'P 1'
#
loop_
_entity.id
_entity.type
_entity.pdbx_description
1 polymer ?
#
loop_
_entity_poly.entity_id
_entity_poly.type
_entity_poly.pdbx_seq_one_letter_code
_entity_poly.pdbx_strand_id
1 'polypeptide(L)'
;MFSVLVIESGAGFFGRRRLFKTPRVRDVRVYGGLPFREITTARRRGKINREAVYAAAGRCAGSMLLPEGTAPGGGISQPDLSDYKKLVFFNTACSLLRSACGCGVRGELLIKDKNASAARRLGIAVPLFSDIRVSTPCPEGYSRPIESAMDEFGAAVMLGESGRAAAVIDLDSSPERLICGGEIFTAGKLILPSACARLMPAGINTIEFAGALCLISRIHSLSQLDFSEIYHGGKTLSLSAASELIRLPRNPVGY
;
A
#
# COMPACT_ATOMS: atom_id res chain seq x y z
N MET A 1 5.16 -3.76 -17.17
CA MET A 1 6.34 -4.50 -16.68
C MET A 1 7.20 -3.52 -15.91
N PHE A 2 7.74 -3.92 -14.77
CA PHE A 2 8.65 -3.11 -13.96
C PHE A 2 10.00 -3.81 -13.81
N SER A 3 11.00 -3.09 -13.34
CA SER A 3 12.31 -3.64 -12.98
C SER A 3 12.54 -3.59 -11.47
N VAL A 4 13.41 -4.46 -10.97
CA VAL A 4 13.91 -4.44 -9.61
C VAL A 4 15.43 -4.43 -9.65
N LEU A 5 16.04 -3.48 -8.96
CA LEU A 5 17.49 -3.43 -8.81
C LEU A 5 17.91 -4.30 -7.62
N VAL A 6 18.86 -5.21 -7.84
CA VAL A 6 19.49 -6.02 -6.79
C VAL A 6 20.96 -5.64 -6.71
N ILE A 7 21.42 -5.35 -5.50
CA ILE A 7 22.82 -5.01 -5.25
C ILE A 7 23.48 -6.22 -4.58
N GLU A 8 24.45 -6.83 -5.26
CA GLU A 8 25.24 -7.91 -4.66
C GLU A 8 26.01 -7.36 -3.45
N SER A 9 25.81 -7.97 -2.29
CA SER A 9 26.64 -7.76 -1.11
C SER A 9 28.04 -8.28 -1.42
N GLY A 10 28.97 -7.34 -1.60
CA GLY A 10 30.37 -7.64 -1.88
C GLY A 10 31.08 -8.24 -0.67
N ALA A 11 30.78 -9.49 -0.32
CA ALA A 11 31.65 -10.27 0.53
C ALA A 11 32.92 -10.59 -0.28
N GLY A 12 33.99 -9.85 0.01
CA GLY A 12 35.37 -10.19 -0.34
C GLY A 12 35.67 -10.28 -1.82
N PHE A 13 36.01 -9.15 -2.46
CA PHE A 13 36.87 -9.25 -3.65
C PHE A 13 37.85 -8.08 -3.69
N PHE A 14 39.05 -8.33 -3.14
CA PHE A 14 40.28 -7.60 -3.45
C PHE A 14 40.71 -7.89 -4.90
N GLY A 15 39.83 -7.61 -5.87
CA GLY A 15 40.10 -7.77 -7.29
C GLY A 15 40.53 -6.44 -7.90
N ARG A 16 41.77 -6.39 -8.42
CA ARG A 16 42.39 -5.26 -9.16
C ARG A 16 41.70 -4.89 -10.50
N ARG A 17 40.38 -5.03 -10.65
CA ARG A 17 39.68 -4.66 -11.90
C ARG A 17 39.25 -3.18 -11.87
N ARG A 18 39.67 -2.42 -12.89
CA ARG A 18 39.40 -0.98 -13.04
C ARG A 18 37.99 -0.65 -13.56
N LEU A 19 37.16 -1.64 -13.89
CA LEU A 19 35.86 -1.45 -14.53
C LEU A 19 34.72 -1.99 -13.66
N PHE A 20 33.54 -1.38 -13.77
CA PHE A 20 32.30 -1.95 -13.20
C PHE A 20 31.99 -3.28 -13.88
N LYS A 21 31.45 -4.24 -13.11
CA LYS A 21 30.89 -5.45 -13.72
C LYS A 21 29.62 -5.08 -14.49
N THR A 22 29.42 -5.70 -15.65
CA THR A 22 28.17 -5.57 -16.41
C THR A 22 27.00 -6.09 -15.57
N PRO A 23 25.88 -5.36 -15.48
CA PRO A 23 24.69 -5.82 -14.79
C PRO A 23 24.18 -7.13 -15.41
N ARG A 24 23.73 -8.06 -14.56
CA ARG A 24 23.03 -9.26 -15.00
C ARG A 24 21.54 -8.98 -15.05
N VAL A 25 20.87 -9.49 -16.08
CA VAL A 25 19.43 -9.30 -16.27
C VAL A 25 18.75 -10.65 -16.26
N ARG A 26 17.66 -10.75 -15.51
CA ARG A 26 16.81 -11.93 -15.45
C ARG A 26 15.35 -11.51 -15.47
N ASP A 27 14.56 -12.07 -16.39
CA ASP A 27 13.11 -11.89 -16.34
C ASP A 27 12.50 -12.95 -15.39
N VAL A 28 11.81 -12.47 -14.36
CA VAL A 28 11.19 -13.28 -13.31
C VAL A 28 9.71 -13.45 -13.65
N ARG A 29 9.30 -14.70 -13.89
CA ARG A 29 7.89 -15.05 -14.16
C ARG A 29 7.07 -14.93 -12.88
N VAL A 30 5.90 -14.32 -12.99
CA VAL A 30 4.92 -14.21 -11.91
C VAL A 30 3.69 -15.01 -12.31
N TYR A 31 3.26 -15.95 -11.47
CA TYR A 31 2.07 -16.72 -11.75
C TYR A 31 0.83 -15.82 -11.75
N GLY A 32 0.02 -15.89 -12.81
CA GLY A 32 -1.21 -15.08 -12.93
C GLY A 32 -1.00 -13.61 -13.29
N GLY A 33 0.20 -13.19 -13.70
CA GLY A 33 0.45 -11.80 -14.09
C GLY A 33 1.67 -11.62 -14.99
N LEU A 34 2.01 -10.35 -15.24
CA LEU A 34 3.13 -10.00 -16.10
C LEU A 34 4.47 -10.21 -15.36
N PRO A 35 5.51 -10.70 -16.06
CA PRO A 35 6.84 -10.81 -15.47
C PRO A 35 7.40 -9.44 -15.09
N PHE A 36 8.39 -9.44 -14.20
CA PHE A 36 9.23 -8.28 -13.91
C PHE A 36 10.69 -8.61 -14.19
N ARG A 37 11.51 -7.57 -14.33
CA ARG A 37 12.93 -7.72 -14.65
C ARG A 37 13.80 -7.49 -13.43
N GLU A 38 14.58 -8.49 -13.04
CA GLU A 38 15.62 -8.34 -12.03
C GLU A 38 16.93 -7.89 -12.70
N ILE A 39 17.51 -6.80 -12.18
CA ILE A 39 18.79 -6.26 -12.64
C ILE A 39 19.76 -6.32 -11.48
N THR A 40 20.73 -7.21 -11.57
CA THR A 40 21.72 -7.44 -10.52
C THR A 40 23.01 -6.73 -10.85
N THR A 41 23.47 -5.85 -9.97
CA THR A 41 24.72 -5.10 -10.11
C THR A 41 25.56 -5.19 -8.83
N ALA A 42 26.86 -5.00 -8.97
CA ALA A 42 27.77 -4.87 -7.83
C ALA A 42 28.06 -3.39 -7.52
N ARG A 43 28.26 -3.07 -6.23
CA ARG A 43 28.82 -1.79 -5.82
C ARG A 43 30.32 -1.75 -6.08
N ARG A 44 30.83 -0.58 -6.42
CA ARG A 44 32.26 -0.27 -6.48
C ARG A 44 32.50 1.09 -5.84
N ARG A 45 33.36 1.14 -4.81
CA ARG A 45 33.61 2.34 -4.01
C ARG A 45 32.29 3.02 -3.57
N GLY A 46 31.34 2.20 -3.10
CA GLY A 46 30.01 2.66 -2.66
C GLY A 46 29.02 3.03 -3.76
N LYS A 47 29.42 3.06 -5.04
CA LYS A 47 28.56 3.49 -6.17
C LYS A 47 28.16 2.32 -7.07
N ILE A 48 27.04 2.48 -7.77
CA ILE A 48 26.59 1.59 -8.85
C ILE A 48 26.79 2.26 -10.21
N ASN A 49 26.96 1.47 -11.26
CA ASN A 49 27.01 2.00 -12.63
C ASN A 49 25.59 2.28 -13.15
N ARG A 50 25.09 3.50 -12.91
CA ARG A 50 23.72 3.88 -13.27
C ARG A 50 23.45 3.83 -14.76
N GLU A 51 24.41 4.23 -15.61
CA GLU A 51 24.25 4.16 -17.06
C GLU A 51 24.06 2.72 -17.54
N ALA A 52 24.86 1.79 -17.02
CA ALA A 52 24.72 0.38 -17.35
C ALA A 52 23.40 -0.20 -16.82
N VAL A 53 22.96 0.21 -15.63
CA VAL A 53 21.65 -0.21 -15.08
C VAL A 53 20.50 0.35 -15.91
N TYR A 54 20.57 1.61 -16.32
CA TYR A 54 19.59 2.26 -17.20
C TYR A 54 19.50 1.55 -18.55
N ALA A 55 20.65 1.29 -19.18
CA ALA A 55 20.72 0.54 -20.43
C ALA A 55 20.13 -0.87 -20.30
N ALA A 56 20.41 -1.57 -19.20
CA ALA A 56 19.86 -2.90 -18.92
C ALA A 56 18.34 -2.88 -18.66
N ALA A 57 17.84 -1.82 -18.02
CA ALA A 57 16.43 -1.64 -17.74
C ALA A 57 15.62 -1.30 -19.00
N GLY A 58 16.21 -0.54 -19.92
CA GLY A 58 15.55 -0.07 -21.14
C GLY A 58 14.24 0.63 -20.81
N ARG A 59 13.14 0.18 -21.41
CA ARG A 59 11.80 0.76 -21.19
C ARG A 59 11.29 0.66 -19.75
N CYS A 60 11.86 -0.24 -18.93
CA CYS A 60 11.47 -0.39 -17.53
C CYS A 60 12.24 0.54 -16.59
N ALA A 61 13.14 1.39 -17.09
CA ALA A 61 13.91 2.34 -16.28
C ALA A 61 13.01 3.36 -15.55
N GLY A 62 11.86 3.70 -16.14
CA GLY A 62 10.86 4.60 -15.54
C GLY A 62 10.03 3.96 -14.42
N SER A 63 10.17 2.66 -14.20
CA SER A 63 9.40 1.90 -13.21
C SER A 63 10.32 0.86 -12.56
N MET A 64 11.34 1.35 -11.86
CA MET A 64 12.32 0.50 -11.19
C MET A 64 12.17 0.60 -9.67
N LEU A 65 11.98 -0.55 -9.01
CA LEU A 65 12.12 -0.63 -7.56
C LEU A 65 13.60 -0.63 -7.18
N LEU A 66 13.94 0.18 -6.18
CA LEU A 66 15.30 0.39 -5.73
C LEU A 66 15.46 -0.16 -4.31
N PRO A 67 16.61 -0.76 -3.97
CA PRO A 67 16.91 -1.15 -2.60
C PRO A 67 16.94 0.07 -1.68
N GLU A 68 16.57 -0.15 -0.42
CA GLU A 68 16.59 0.90 0.60
C GLU A 68 17.95 1.63 0.65
N GLY A 69 17.89 2.96 0.78
CA GLY A 69 19.08 3.83 0.73
C GLY A 69 19.67 4.05 -0.67
N THR A 70 19.04 3.56 -1.74
CA THR A 70 19.45 3.83 -3.13
C THR A 70 18.56 4.90 -3.75
N ALA A 71 19.09 6.11 -3.96
CA ALA A 71 18.35 7.20 -4.58
C ALA A 71 18.12 6.97 -6.09
N PRO A 72 17.00 7.43 -6.66
CA PRO A 72 16.76 7.48 -8.09
C PRO A 72 17.76 8.42 -8.82
N GLY A 73 17.73 8.41 -10.15
CA GLY A 73 18.55 9.28 -11.01
C GLY A 73 19.26 8.56 -12.14
N GLY A 74 19.86 9.32 -13.07
CA GLY A 74 20.49 8.77 -14.28
C GLY A 74 19.49 8.13 -15.24
N GLY A 75 18.28 8.70 -15.35
CA GLY A 75 17.17 8.17 -16.15
C GLY A 75 16.36 7.06 -15.48
N ILE A 76 16.72 6.67 -14.25
CA ILE A 76 16.00 5.67 -13.46
C ILE A 76 15.04 6.37 -12.49
N SER A 77 13.77 5.97 -12.49
CA SER A 77 12.75 6.45 -11.55
C SER A 77 11.96 5.28 -10.94
N GLN A 78 11.45 5.51 -9.73
CA GLN A 78 10.52 4.59 -9.07
C GLN A 78 9.10 4.79 -9.61
N PRO A 79 8.29 3.73 -9.69
CA PRO A 79 6.86 3.86 -9.98
C PRO A 79 6.14 4.57 -8.83
N ASP A 80 5.09 5.33 -9.14
CA ASP A 80 4.16 5.80 -8.13
C ASP A 80 3.26 4.63 -7.68
N LEU A 81 3.36 4.30 -6.40
CA LEU A 81 2.61 3.21 -5.76
C LEU A 81 1.78 3.71 -4.58
N SER A 82 1.60 5.03 -4.47
CA SER A 82 0.90 5.66 -3.35
C SER A 82 -0.54 5.15 -3.19
N ASP A 83 -1.26 5.02 -4.29
CA ASP A 83 -2.65 4.52 -4.28
C ASP A 83 -2.73 3.08 -3.75
N TYR A 84 -1.73 2.22 -4.01
CA TYR A 84 -1.71 0.86 -3.46
C TYR A 84 -1.53 0.87 -1.94
N LYS A 85 -0.65 1.73 -1.41
CA LYS A 85 -0.43 1.84 0.04
C LYS A 85 -1.70 2.31 0.74
N LYS A 86 -2.37 3.32 0.20
CA LYS A 86 -3.66 3.83 0.68
C LYS A 86 -4.74 2.76 0.66
N LEU A 87 -4.80 1.97 -0.41
CA LEU A 87 -5.73 0.85 -0.56
C LEU A 87 -5.54 -0.22 0.53
N VAL A 88 -4.31 -0.69 0.73
CA VAL A 88 -3.99 -1.70 1.78
C VAL A 88 -4.27 -1.13 3.17
N PHE A 89 -3.97 0.14 3.40
CA PHE A 89 -4.29 0.80 4.66
C PHE A 89 -5.80 0.89 4.89
N PHE A 90 -6.57 1.24 3.87
CA PHE A 90 -8.03 1.28 3.93
C PHE A 90 -8.62 -0.09 4.30
N ASN A 91 -8.17 -1.17 3.64
CA ASN A 91 -8.60 -2.54 3.96
C ASN A 91 -8.30 -2.86 5.44
N THR A 92 -7.08 -2.56 5.87
CA THR A 92 -6.62 -2.79 7.26
C THR A 92 -7.48 -2.02 8.27
N ALA A 93 -7.75 -0.74 8.00
CA ALA A 93 -8.58 0.08 8.86
C ALA A 93 -10.00 -0.48 8.99
N CYS A 94 -10.59 -0.95 7.89
CA CYS A 94 -11.89 -1.62 7.92
C CYS A 94 -11.84 -2.94 8.69
N SER A 95 -10.78 -3.74 8.55
CA SER A 95 -10.58 -4.99 9.31
C SER A 95 -10.47 -4.72 10.82
N LEU A 96 -9.77 -3.66 11.21
CA LEU A 96 -9.69 -3.22 12.61
C LEU A 96 -11.05 -2.78 13.15
N LEU A 97 -11.74 -1.92 12.41
CA LEU A 97 -13.06 -1.41 12.81
C LEU A 97 -14.07 -2.56 12.89
N ARG A 98 -14.06 -3.50 11.96
CA ARG A 98 -14.90 -4.71 12.02
C ARG A 98 -14.65 -5.52 13.29
N SER A 99 -13.38 -5.72 13.63
CA SER A 99 -12.99 -6.47 14.83
C SER A 99 -13.42 -5.76 16.11
N ALA A 100 -13.28 -4.43 16.16
CA ALA A 100 -13.67 -3.60 17.29
C ALA A 100 -15.21 -3.42 17.44
N CYS A 101 -15.94 -3.36 16.33
CA CYS A 101 -17.39 -3.15 16.32
C CYS A 101 -18.19 -4.37 16.77
N GLY A 102 -17.68 -5.59 16.60
CA GLY A 102 -18.47 -6.80 16.76
C GLY A 102 -19.63 -6.86 15.74
N CYS A 103 -20.79 -7.40 16.14
CA CYS A 103 -22.00 -7.42 15.32
C CYS A 103 -22.82 -6.12 15.51
N GLY A 104 -22.84 -5.25 14.50
CA GLY A 104 -23.73 -4.08 14.44
C GLY A 104 -23.13 -2.89 13.67
N VAL A 105 -23.98 -2.20 12.91
CA VAL A 105 -23.67 -0.96 12.19
C VAL A 105 -23.52 0.17 13.20
N ARG A 106 -22.44 0.97 13.12
CA ARG A 106 -22.17 2.03 14.12
C ARG A 106 -21.89 3.39 13.50
N GLY A 107 -22.56 4.42 14.00
CA GLY A 107 -22.14 5.82 13.93
C GLY A 107 -21.73 6.33 12.53
N GLU A 108 -20.77 7.24 12.55
CA GLU A 108 -20.31 7.99 11.38
C GLU A 108 -18.86 7.64 11.03
N LEU A 109 -18.60 7.34 9.76
CA LEU A 109 -17.26 7.20 9.19
C LEU A 109 -16.98 8.34 8.23
N LEU A 110 -15.85 9.01 8.40
CA LEU A 110 -15.29 9.92 7.42
C LEU A 110 -14.08 9.28 6.72
N ILE A 111 -14.12 9.21 5.40
CA ILE A 111 -13.01 8.79 4.56
C ILE A 111 -12.45 10.04 3.87
N LYS A 112 -11.16 10.33 4.07
CA LYS A 112 -10.45 11.34 3.28
C LYS A 112 -9.61 10.62 2.24
N ASP A 113 -9.92 10.86 0.97
CA ASP A 113 -9.30 10.15 -0.14
C ASP A 113 -9.15 11.04 -1.38
N LYS A 114 -8.07 11.82 -1.39
CA LYS A 114 -7.78 12.83 -2.42
C LYS A 114 -7.75 12.27 -3.84
N ASN A 115 -7.36 11.01 -4.01
CA ASN A 115 -7.15 10.38 -5.32
C ASN A 115 -8.23 9.35 -5.67
N ALA A 116 -9.26 9.16 -4.84
CA ALA A 116 -10.20 8.05 -4.94
C ALA A 116 -9.51 6.66 -4.98
N SER A 117 -8.40 6.51 -4.25
CA SER A 117 -7.57 5.29 -4.22
C SER A 117 -8.33 4.10 -3.63
N ALA A 118 -9.19 4.36 -2.65
CA ALA A 118 -9.94 3.34 -1.93
C ALA A 118 -11.39 3.19 -2.44
N ALA A 119 -11.82 3.96 -3.44
CA ALA A 119 -13.22 4.02 -3.86
C ALA A 119 -13.79 2.63 -4.22
N ARG A 120 -13.02 1.80 -4.92
CA ARG A 120 -13.42 0.41 -5.27
C ARG A 120 -13.56 -0.53 -4.07
N ARG A 121 -13.12 -0.11 -2.88
CA ARG A 121 -13.21 -0.85 -1.62
C ARG A 121 -14.26 -0.32 -0.68
N LEU A 122 -15.02 0.70 -1.07
CA LEU A 122 -16.08 1.29 -0.25
C LEU A 122 -17.03 0.24 0.35
N GLY A 123 -17.39 -0.79 -0.42
CA GLY A 123 -18.25 -1.89 0.04
C GLY A 123 -17.72 -2.69 1.25
N ILE A 124 -16.44 -2.57 1.62
CA ILE A 124 -15.89 -3.16 2.86
C ILE A 124 -16.36 -2.36 4.09
N ALA A 125 -16.46 -1.04 3.96
CA ALA A 125 -16.85 -0.12 5.03
C ALA A 125 -18.37 -0.01 5.19
N VAL A 126 -19.12 -0.16 4.09
CA VAL A 126 -20.59 -0.01 4.06
C VAL A 126 -21.31 -0.86 5.13
N PRO A 127 -21.00 -2.15 5.33
CA PRO A 127 -21.65 -2.95 6.37
C PRO A 127 -21.31 -2.55 7.82
N LEU A 128 -20.31 -1.68 8.02
CA LEU A 128 -19.78 -1.35 9.35
C LEU A 128 -20.36 -0.04 9.92
N PHE A 129 -20.81 0.87 9.07
CA PHE A 129 -21.22 2.23 9.45
C PHE A 129 -22.57 2.62 8.83
N SER A 130 -23.37 3.37 9.58
CA SER A 130 -24.71 3.81 9.15
C SER A 130 -24.65 5.08 8.33
N ASP A 131 -23.63 5.90 8.58
CA ASP A 131 -23.37 7.14 7.85
C ASP A 131 -21.91 7.14 7.38
N ILE A 132 -21.71 7.17 6.06
CA ILE A 132 -20.38 7.22 5.44
C ILE A 132 -20.27 8.49 4.63
N ARG A 133 -19.27 9.29 4.97
CA ARG A 133 -18.90 10.52 4.28
C ARG A 133 -17.54 10.37 3.64
N VAL A 134 -17.43 10.84 2.41
CA VAL A 134 -16.18 10.82 1.64
C VAL A 134 -15.79 12.25 1.28
N SER A 135 -14.65 12.69 1.79
CA SER A 135 -14.00 13.93 1.41
C SER A 135 -12.99 13.65 0.31
N THR A 136 -13.30 14.08 -0.90
CA THR A 136 -12.45 13.88 -2.08
C THR A 136 -12.67 15.00 -3.09
N PRO A 137 -11.61 15.50 -3.76
CA PRO A 137 -11.74 16.36 -4.94
C PRO A 137 -12.03 15.57 -6.23
N CYS A 138 -12.12 14.23 -6.16
CA CYS A 138 -12.36 13.35 -7.32
C CYS A 138 -13.69 12.58 -7.16
N PRO A 139 -14.85 13.27 -7.15
CA PRO A 139 -16.15 12.64 -6.92
C PRO A 139 -16.52 11.58 -7.98
N GLU A 140 -16.04 11.72 -9.21
CA GLU A 140 -16.29 10.77 -10.30
C GLU A 140 -15.74 9.38 -9.98
N GLY A 141 -14.63 9.30 -9.22
CA GLY A 141 -14.05 8.04 -8.78
C GLY A 141 -14.96 7.24 -7.83
N TYR A 142 -15.86 7.93 -7.12
CA TYR A 142 -16.81 7.34 -6.17
C TYR A 142 -18.21 7.13 -6.74
N SER A 143 -18.55 7.70 -7.91
CA SER A 143 -19.88 7.56 -8.55
C SER A 143 -20.42 6.12 -8.54
N ARG A 144 -19.74 5.20 -9.24
CA ARG A 144 -20.12 3.78 -9.29
C ARG A 144 -20.07 3.09 -7.92
N PRO A 145 -19.00 3.24 -7.10
CA PRO A 145 -18.99 2.68 -5.75
C PRO A 145 -20.18 3.09 -4.87
N ILE A 146 -20.66 4.33 -4.99
CA ILE A 146 -21.83 4.81 -4.24
C ILE A 146 -23.10 4.17 -4.74
N GLU A 147 -23.28 4.09 -6.07
CA GLU A 147 -24.41 3.36 -6.68
C GLU A 147 -24.44 1.90 -6.20
N SER A 148 -23.29 1.20 -6.26
CA SER A 148 -23.19 -0.18 -5.76
C SER A 148 -23.46 -0.28 -4.26
N ALA A 149 -23.06 0.70 -3.44
CA ALA A 149 -23.37 0.71 -2.01
C ALA A 149 -24.88 0.80 -1.74
N MET A 150 -25.60 1.61 -2.53
CA MET A 150 -27.05 1.73 -2.45
C MET A 150 -27.74 0.46 -2.95
N ASP A 151 -27.32 -0.07 -4.10
CA ASP A 151 -27.93 -1.25 -4.71
C ASP A 151 -27.71 -2.53 -3.88
N GLU A 152 -26.50 -2.73 -3.34
CA GLU A 152 -26.12 -3.95 -2.62
C GLU A 152 -26.50 -3.91 -1.14
N PHE A 153 -26.47 -2.72 -0.51
CA PHE A 153 -26.62 -2.58 0.94
C PHE A 153 -27.70 -1.58 1.37
N GLY A 154 -28.32 -0.84 0.45
CA GLY A 154 -29.27 0.23 0.78
C GLY A 154 -28.62 1.40 1.50
N ALA A 155 -27.30 1.57 1.37
CA ALA A 155 -26.55 2.57 2.13
C ALA A 155 -26.32 3.85 1.31
N ALA A 156 -26.68 4.99 1.89
CA ALA A 156 -26.35 6.30 1.35
C ALA A 156 -24.91 6.66 1.73
N VAL A 157 -24.14 7.14 0.75
CA VAL A 157 -22.77 7.63 0.94
C VAL A 157 -22.70 9.06 0.44
N MET A 158 -22.28 9.98 1.30
CA MET A 158 -22.27 11.42 1.00
C MET A 158 -20.88 11.89 0.56
N LEU A 159 -20.83 12.70 -0.49
CA LEU A 159 -19.59 13.32 -1.01
C LEU A 159 -19.45 14.76 -0.53
N GLY A 160 -18.21 15.18 -0.26
CA GLY A 160 -17.86 16.58 -0.04
C GLY A 160 -18.08 17.11 1.37
N GLU A 161 -18.57 16.27 2.31
CA GLU A 161 -18.76 16.70 3.69
C GLU A 161 -17.48 16.59 4.51
N SER A 162 -17.11 17.69 5.15
CA SER A 162 -16.05 17.76 6.17
C SER A 162 -16.66 17.98 7.54
N GLY A 163 -16.29 17.18 8.53
CA GLY A 163 -16.85 17.28 9.88
C GLY A 163 -16.19 16.34 10.88
N ARG A 164 -16.70 16.35 12.12
CA ARG A 164 -16.36 15.32 13.10
C ARG A 164 -17.10 14.03 12.75
N ALA A 165 -16.42 12.90 12.86
CA ALA A 165 -16.97 11.56 12.71
C ALA A 165 -16.45 10.68 13.85
N ALA A 166 -17.14 9.57 14.13
CA ALA A 166 -16.72 8.63 15.17
C ALA A 166 -15.42 7.91 14.80
N ALA A 167 -15.24 7.62 13.51
CA ALA A 167 -14.01 7.12 12.92
C ALA A 167 -13.62 7.96 11.71
N VAL A 168 -12.32 8.19 11.53
CA VAL A 168 -11.75 8.85 10.35
C VAL A 168 -10.66 7.97 9.76
N ILE A 169 -10.83 7.58 8.49
CA ILE A 169 -9.76 6.99 7.68
C ILE A 169 -9.17 8.11 6.83
N ASP A 170 -7.96 8.55 7.19
CA ASP A 170 -7.24 9.63 6.53
C ASP A 170 -6.16 9.06 5.59
N LEU A 171 -6.50 8.98 4.31
CA LEU A 171 -5.59 8.52 3.23
C LEU A 171 -4.82 9.68 2.58
N ASP A 172 -5.07 10.91 3.02
CA ASP A 172 -4.40 12.11 2.52
C ASP A 172 -3.09 12.38 3.27
N SER A 173 -3.04 11.94 4.53
CA SER A 173 -1.85 11.96 5.37
C SER A 173 -0.82 10.92 4.92
N SER A 174 0.46 11.25 5.07
CA SER A 174 1.57 10.30 4.96
C SER A 174 2.40 10.32 6.26
N PRO A 175 2.44 9.23 7.05
CA PRO A 175 1.69 7.98 6.81
C PRO A 175 0.18 8.17 6.95
N GLU A 176 -0.57 7.29 6.28
CA GLU A 176 -2.04 7.18 6.35
C GLU A 176 -2.46 6.86 7.79
N ARG A 177 -3.62 7.35 8.21
CA ARG A 177 -4.05 7.31 9.62
C ARG A 177 -5.48 6.81 9.77
N LEU A 178 -5.72 6.00 10.80
CA LEU A 178 -7.06 5.69 11.31
C LEU A 178 -7.18 6.39 12.66
N ILE A 179 -8.14 7.30 12.79
CA ILE A 179 -8.42 8.04 14.01
C ILE A 179 -9.76 7.56 14.53
N CYS A 180 -9.80 7.00 15.73
CA CYS A 180 -11.03 6.44 16.29
C CYS A 180 -10.97 6.38 17.82
N GLY A 181 -12.00 6.89 18.50
CA GLY A 181 -12.08 6.82 19.97
C GLY A 181 -10.94 7.50 20.72
N GLY A 182 -10.24 8.46 20.09
CA GLY A 182 -9.04 9.12 20.62
C GLY A 182 -7.72 8.45 20.23
N GLU A 183 -7.76 7.24 19.67
CA GLU A 183 -6.58 6.49 19.25
C GLU A 183 -6.21 6.84 17.79
N ILE A 184 -4.90 6.78 17.47
CA ILE A 184 -4.37 7.04 16.12
C ILE A 184 -3.48 5.87 15.70
N PHE A 185 -3.91 5.15 14.66
CA PHE A 185 -3.17 4.03 14.08
C PHE A 185 -2.58 4.40 12.73
N THR A 186 -1.35 3.94 12.43
CA THR A 186 -0.70 4.14 11.13
C THR A 186 -0.21 2.84 10.51
N ALA A 187 -0.01 2.87 9.19
CA ALA A 187 0.47 1.74 8.40
C ALA A 187 1.76 1.14 8.98
N GLY A 188 1.77 -0.18 9.17
CA GLY A 188 2.93 -0.92 9.68
C GLY A 188 3.46 -1.93 8.68
N LYS A 189 3.58 -3.17 9.12
CA LYS A 189 4.24 -4.24 8.35
C LYS A 189 3.23 -4.98 7.48
N LEU A 190 3.62 -5.23 6.23
CA LEU A 190 2.87 -6.06 5.29
C LEU A 190 3.56 -7.42 5.16
N ILE A 191 2.78 -8.51 5.17
CA ILE A 191 3.27 -9.86 4.88
C ILE A 191 2.76 -10.29 3.51
N LEU A 192 3.68 -10.71 2.64
CA LEU A 192 3.33 -11.22 1.32
C LEU A 192 2.88 -12.68 1.39
N PRO A 193 1.91 -13.10 0.55
CA PRO A 193 1.63 -14.50 0.31
C PRO A 193 2.91 -15.24 -0.11
N SER A 194 3.06 -16.51 0.32
CA SER A 194 4.31 -17.28 0.14
C SER A 194 4.79 -17.33 -1.31
N ALA A 195 3.87 -17.39 -2.28
CA ALA A 195 4.17 -17.37 -3.70
C ALA A 195 4.86 -16.08 -4.16
N CYS A 196 4.45 -14.92 -3.62
CA CYS A 196 5.06 -13.63 -3.91
C CYS A 196 6.32 -13.40 -3.08
N ALA A 197 6.34 -13.83 -1.81
CA ALA A 197 7.48 -13.69 -0.92
C ALA A 197 8.74 -14.38 -1.47
N ARG A 198 8.60 -15.55 -2.12
CA ARG A 198 9.72 -16.26 -2.77
C ARG A 198 10.34 -15.51 -3.96
N LEU A 199 9.61 -14.57 -4.56
CA LEU A 199 10.07 -13.77 -5.68
C LEU A 199 10.69 -12.44 -5.23
N MET A 200 10.55 -12.07 -3.95
CA MET A 200 10.93 -10.77 -3.44
C MET A 200 12.45 -10.65 -3.36
N PRO A 201 13.06 -9.68 -4.07
CA PRO A 201 14.50 -9.49 -3.99
C PRO A 201 14.91 -8.84 -2.66
N ALA A 202 16.10 -9.18 -2.19
CA ALA A 202 16.63 -8.67 -0.92
C ALA A 202 16.81 -7.15 -0.94
N GLY A 203 16.43 -6.49 0.16
CA GLY A 203 16.60 -5.04 0.35
C GLY A 203 15.53 -4.17 -0.31
N ILE A 204 14.53 -4.76 -0.98
CA ILE A 204 13.36 -4.05 -1.51
C ILE A 204 12.30 -3.89 -0.42
N ASN A 205 11.62 -2.76 -0.38
CA ASN A 205 10.50 -2.57 0.54
C ASN A 205 9.31 -3.49 0.18
N THR A 206 8.78 -4.23 1.15
CA THR A 206 7.70 -5.20 0.93
C THR A 206 6.43 -4.56 0.35
N ILE A 207 6.06 -3.36 0.80
CA ILE A 207 4.85 -2.66 0.35
C ILE A 207 5.04 -2.21 -1.11
N GLU A 208 6.21 -1.65 -1.44
CA GLU A 208 6.52 -1.26 -2.81
C GLU A 208 6.54 -2.47 -3.76
N PHE A 209 7.12 -3.60 -3.33
CA PHE A 209 7.11 -4.81 -4.14
C PHE A 209 5.70 -5.35 -4.36
N ALA A 210 4.88 -5.40 -3.30
CA ALA A 210 3.48 -5.80 -3.39
C ALA A 210 2.68 -4.87 -4.33
N GLY A 211 2.90 -3.56 -4.22
CA GLY A 211 2.26 -2.55 -5.05
C GLY A 211 2.64 -2.67 -6.52
N ALA A 212 3.93 -2.89 -6.83
CA ALA A 212 4.37 -3.11 -8.19
C ALA A 212 3.79 -4.41 -8.78
N LEU A 213 3.73 -5.48 -7.98
CA LEU A 213 3.09 -6.73 -8.41
C LEU A 213 1.59 -6.54 -8.68
N CYS A 214 0.89 -5.82 -7.81
CA CYS A 214 -0.54 -5.55 -7.95
C CYS A 214 -0.86 -4.64 -9.13
N LEU A 215 -0.25 -3.46 -9.18
CA LEU A 215 -0.59 -2.40 -10.14
C LEU A 215 0.06 -2.61 -11.52
N ILE A 216 1.30 -3.09 -11.57
CA ILE A 216 2.09 -3.18 -12.81
C ILE A 216 2.08 -4.60 -13.37
N SER A 217 2.23 -5.62 -12.51
CA SER A 217 2.15 -7.02 -12.93
C SER A 217 0.74 -7.60 -12.92
N ARG A 218 -0.28 -6.82 -12.50
CA ARG A 218 -1.71 -7.20 -12.50
C ARG A 218 -2.06 -8.40 -11.63
N ILE A 219 -1.32 -8.61 -10.54
CA ILE A 219 -1.69 -9.61 -9.53
C ILE A 219 -2.78 -9.01 -8.63
N HIS A 220 -4.01 -8.99 -9.14
CA HIS A 220 -5.13 -8.31 -8.49
C HIS A 220 -5.48 -8.86 -7.11
N SER A 221 -5.14 -10.11 -6.79
CA SER A 221 -5.37 -10.67 -5.44
C SER A 221 -4.60 -9.91 -4.34
N LEU A 222 -3.47 -9.26 -4.67
CA LEU A 222 -2.72 -8.47 -3.70
C LEU A 222 -3.46 -7.19 -3.26
N SER A 223 -4.45 -6.74 -4.03
CA SER A 223 -5.29 -5.60 -3.67
C SER A 223 -6.21 -5.87 -2.46
N GLN A 224 -6.30 -7.11 -1.99
CA GLN A 224 -7.08 -7.54 -0.83
C GLN A 224 -6.23 -7.69 0.44
N LEU A 225 -4.93 -7.39 0.37
CA LEU A 225 -4.06 -7.52 1.53
C LEU A 225 -4.37 -6.45 2.59
N ASP A 226 -4.08 -6.84 3.82
CA ASP A 226 -4.06 -6.00 5.02
C ASP A 226 -2.64 -5.97 5.60
N PHE A 227 -2.30 -4.92 6.33
CA PHE A 227 -1.12 -4.90 7.17
C PHE A 227 -1.26 -5.94 8.29
N SER A 228 -0.21 -6.72 8.53
CA SER A 228 -0.18 -7.69 9.63
C SER A 228 0.05 -7.01 10.99
N GLU A 229 0.70 -5.85 10.97
CA GLU A 229 1.02 -5.03 12.13
C GLU A 229 0.75 -3.57 11.80
N ILE A 230 0.34 -2.80 12.79
CA ILE A 230 0.12 -1.34 12.70
C ILE A 230 0.88 -0.64 13.82
N TYR A 231 1.12 0.66 13.67
CA TYR A 231 1.74 1.44 14.73
C TYR A 231 0.72 2.24 15.52
N HIS A 232 0.93 2.31 16.84
CA HIS A 232 0.18 3.13 17.78
C HIS A 232 1.15 3.73 18.80
N GLY A 233 1.18 5.07 18.93
CA GLY A 233 2.07 5.75 19.89
C GLY A 233 3.57 5.38 19.73
N GLY A 234 4.01 5.09 18.49
CA GLY A 234 5.38 4.65 18.19
C GLY A 234 5.67 3.17 18.49
N LYS A 235 4.68 2.40 18.96
CA LYS A 235 4.79 0.95 19.22
C LYS A 235 4.10 0.16 18.11
N THR A 236 4.63 -1.03 17.83
CA THR A 236 4.01 -2.00 16.92
C THR A 236 2.93 -2.80 17.66
N LEU A 237 1.76 -2.95 17.05
CA LEU A 237 0.65 -3.77 17.54
C LEU A 237 0.17 -4.76 16.47
N SER A 238 -0.28 -5.93 16.91
CA SER A 238 -1.12 -6.80 16.07
C SER A 238 -2.48 -6.16 15.84
N LEU A 239 -3.19 -6.59 14.78
CA LEU A 239 -4.54 -6.10 14.53
C LEU A 239 -5.51 -6.41 15.68
N SER A 240 -5.38 -7.58 16.32
CA SER A 240 -6.20 -7.95 17.47
C SER A 240 -6.00 -6.97 18.64
N ALA A 241 -4.75 -6.73 19.04
CA ALA A 241 -4.43 -5.83 20.14
C ALA A 241 -4.86 -4.39 19.85
N ALA A 242 -4.70 -3.93 18.59
CA ALA A 242 -5.17 -2.61 18.19
C ALA A 242 -6.70 -2.48 18.24
N SER A 243 -7.43 -3.54 17.86
CA SER A 243 -8.90 -3.51 17.87
C SER A 243 -9.47 -3.37 19.30
N GLU A 244 -8.79 -3.88 20.31
CA GLU A 244 -9.20 -3.76 21.73
C GLU A 244 -9.07 -2.32 22.28
N LEU A 245 -8.20 -1.51 21.68
CA LEU A 245 -8.04 -0.10 22.05
C LEU A 245 -9.16 0.77 21.47
N ILE A 246 -9.79 0.34 20.38
CA ILE A 246 -10.83 1.11 19.71
C ILE A 246 -12.11 1.08 20.55
N ARG A 247 -12.47 2.26 21.07
CA ARG A 247 -13.76 2.50 21.72
C ARG A 247 -14.65 3.35 20.82
N LEU A 248 -15.46 2.69 20.01
CA LEU A 248 -16.53 3.38 19.30
C LEU A 248 -17.71 3.60 20.25
N PRO A 249 -18.31 4.81 20.28
CA PRO A 249 -19.57 5.00 20.97
C PRO A 249 -20.58 3.98 20.42
N ARG A 250 -21.14 3.15 21.32
CA ARG A 250 -22.42 2.49 21.03
C ARG A 250 -23.41 3.64 20.92
N ASN A 251 -24.14 3.72 19.80
CA ASN A 251 -25.05 4.82 19.40
C ASN A 251 -25.47 5.83 20.50
N PRO A 252 -25.61 7.14 20.16
CA PRO A 252 -26.53 7.96 20.91
C PRO A 252 -27.94 7.35 20.80
N VAL A 253 -28.61 7.25 21.94
CA VAL A 253 -29.96 6.72 22.09
C VAL A 253 -30.96 7.45 21.17
N GLY A 254 -31.82 6.69 20.48
CA GLY A 254 -33.20 7.08 20.16
C GLY A 254 -33.45 8.00 18.96
N TYR A 255 -34.16 7.47 17.95
CA TYR A 255 -35.50 7.91 17.58
C TYR A 255 -36.35 6.68 17.28
#